data_AF-A0A1X9SLH0-F1
#
_entry.id   AF-A0A1X9SLH0-F1
#
_cell.length_a   1.000
_cell.length_b   1.000
_cell.length_c   1.000
_cell.angle_alpha   90.00
_cell.angle_beta   90.00
_cell.angle_gamma   90.00
#
_symmetry.space_group_name_H-M   'P 1'
#
loop_
_entity.id
_entity.type
_entity.pdbx_description
1 polymer ?
#
loop_
_entity_poly.entity_id
_entity_poly.type
_entity_poly.pdbx_seq_one_letter_code
_entity_poly.pdbx_strand_id
1 'polypeptide(L)'
;MKNIVIFGTGAAGRAIYRAIATNNNIVAFIDNNKQNQGSKYMDIPIYSVDEILGLEFDFVYIGGIWADEMEAQLLNLGLKSDKIMVLDEKDISFSTPIRERLTDEIMRVLDRYFNEIEMDYFICNSGLISILRGRALSVVSDVDLYVMRYGDLEFLAKNLPNLLGGEYQVNLRYIQDDIRLKSGDIKRITITNSDGVVIDIGFFDDYGKFKICDYDDGRFFYFPRAIFDGGFDRINYKDFSLSVLKNYHQYLCFMYGENYIEIPKRFSSNDYLNLKTKAELDSLNI
;
A
#
# COMPACT_ATOMS: atom_id res chain seq x y z
N MET A 1 -7.33 32.83 1.82
CA MET A 1 -6.89 31.56 1.17
C MET A 1 -5.41 31.39 1.48
N LYS A 2 -4.98 30.20 1.88
CA LYS A 2 -3.59 29.91 2.24
C LYS A 2 -2.87 29.22 1.08
N ASN A 3 -1.59 29.52 0.88
CA ASN A 3 -0.73 28.85 -0.10
C ASN A 3 -0.18 27.58 0.53
N ILE A 4 -0.50 26.43 -0.06
CA ILE A 4 -0.22 25.12 0.50
C ILE A 4 0.67 24.31 -0.43
N VAL A 5 1.69 23.70 0.16
CA VAL A 5 2.47 22.62 -0.45
C VAL A 5 1.92 21.29 0.07
N ILE A 6 1.84 20.27 -0.78
CA ILE A 6 1.49 18.91 -0.36
C ILE A 6 2.70 17.99 -0.56
N PHE A 7 3.06 17.24 0.48
CA PHE A 7 4.10 16.22 0.36
C PHE A 7 3.52 14.93 -0.24
N GLY A 8 4.14 14.50 -1.33
CA GLY A 8 3.86 13.28 -2.05
C GLY A 8 2.74 13.44 -3.07
N THR A 9 2.88 12.73 -4.17
CA THR A 9 1.86 12.64 -5.24
C THR A 9 1.14 11.30 -5.26
N GLY A 10 1.47 10.42 -4.30
CA GLY A 10 0.85 9.11 -4.09
C GLY A 10 -0.56 9.18 -3.49
N ALA A 11 -1.07 8.06 -3.00
CA ALA A 11 -2.44 7.93 -2.50
C ALA A 11 -2.78 8.95 -1.41
N ALA A 12 -1.91 9.12 -0.41
CA ALA A 12 -2.10 10.06 0.69
C ALA A 12 -2.09 11.52 0.21
N GLY A 13 -1.08 11.94 -0.56
CA GLY A 13 -1.01 13.31 -1.10
C GLY A 13 -2.21 13.69 -1.98
N ARG A 14 -2.70 12.75 -2.80
CA ARG A 14 -3.94 12.97 -3.59
C ARG A 14 -5.20 13.05 -2.71
N ALA A 15 -5.25 12.29 -1.62
CA ALA A 15 -6.36 12.35 -0.66
C ALA A 15 -6.34 13.67 0.12
N ILE A 16 -5.16 14.14 0.53
CA ILE A 16 -4.95 15.47 1.13
C ILE A 16 -5.41 16.56 0.17
N TYR A 17 -4.99 16.51 -1.11
CA TYR A 17 -5.42 17.47 -2.13
C TYR A 17 -6.94 17.57 -2.20
N ARG A 18 -7.65 16.44 -2.29
CA ARG A 18 -9.12 16.43 -2.33
C ARG A 18 -9.75 17.02 -1.07
N ALA A 19 -9.15 16.79 0.10
CA ALA A 19 -9.68 17.28 1.38
C ALA A 19 -9.56 18.80 1.52
N ILE A 20 -8.49 19.41 1.00
CA ILE A 20 -8.15 20.81 1.33
C ILE A 20 -8.19 21.78 0.13
N ALA A 21 -8.17 21.31 -1.11
CA ALA A 21 -8.05 22.15 -2.30
C ALA A 21 -9.22 23.14 -2.50
N THR A 22 -10.41 22.83 -1.99
CA THR A 22 -11.57 23.74 -2.12
C THR A 22 -11.40 25.04 -1.32
N ASN A 23 -10.61 25.03 -0.25
CA ASN A 23 -10.46 26.17 0.68
C ASN A 23 -9.05 26.80 0.63
N ASN A 24 -8.16 26.25 -0.19
CA ASN A 24 -6.74 26.60 -0.18
C ASN A 24 -6.19 26.69 -1.61
N ASN A 25 -5.11 27.46 -1.77
CA ASN A 25 -4.37 27.53 -3.01
C ASN A 25 -3.24 26.50 -2.98
N ILE A 26 -3.37 25.41 -3.74
CA ILE A 26 -2.32 24.40 -3.79
C ILE A 26 -1.26 24.86 -4.79
N VAL A 27 -0.13 25.35 -4.29
CA VAL A 27 0.90 25.98 -5.11
C VAL A 27 1.92 24.97 -5.65
N ALA A 28 2.10 23.84 -4.96
CA ALA A 28 3.06 22.83 -5.33
C ALA A 28 2.76 21.47 -4.67
N PHE A 29 3.22 20.42 -5.32
CA PHE A 29 3.56 19.16 -4.67
C PHE A 29 5.09 19.08 -4.51
N ILE A 30 5.55 18.35 -3.49
CA ILE A 30 6.95 17.93 -3.36
C ILE A 30 7.00 16.41 -3.26
N ASP A 31 7.96 15.75 -3.91
CA ASP A 31 8.03 14.29 -3.91
C ASP A 31 9.47 13.78 -3.91
N ASN A 32 9.74 12.69 -3.20
CA ASN A 32 11.04 12.02 -3.19
C ASN A 32 11.27 11.20 -4.48
N ASN A 33 10.22 10.85 -5.21
CA ASN A 33 10.33 10.15 -6.48
C ASN A 33 10.80 11.08 -7.59
N LYS A 34 12.08 10.92 -7.98
CA LYS A 34 12.73 11.67 -9.07
C LYS A 34 12.00 11.60 -10.41
N GLN A 35 11.22 10.54 -10.67
CA GLN A 35 10.45 10.41 -11.91
C GLN A 35 9.26 11.38 -11.96
N ASN A 36 8.74 11.80 -10.80
CA ASN A 36 7.62 12.73 -10.70
C ASN A 36 8.08 14.19 -10.70
N GLN A 37 9.31 14.46 -10.26
CA GLN A 37 9.86 15.82 -10.15
C GLN A 37 9.94 16.50 -11.53
N GLY A 38 9.60 17.79 -11.58
CA GLY A 38 9.52 18.59 -12.81
C GLY A 38 8.26 18.36 -13.65
N SER A 39 7.42 17.37 -13.29
CA SER A 39 6.13 17.13 -13.92
C SER A 39 5.01 17.92 -13.20
N LYS A 40 3.75 17.59 -13.52
CA LYS A 40 2.57 18.24 -12.93
C LYS A 40 1.50 17.22 -12.54
N TYR A 41 0.78 17.50 -11.46
CA TYR A 41 -0.46 16.83 -11.10
C TYR A 41 -1.59 17.85 -11.06
N MET A 42 -2.66 17.65 -11.85
CA MET A 42 -3.76 18.63 -11.98
C MET A 42 -3.24 20.06 -12.29
N ASP A 43 -2.29 20.15 -13.22
CA ASP A 43 -1.57 21.38 -13.60
C ASP A 43 -0.72 22.06 -12.50
N ILE A 44 -0.65 21.45 -11.31
CA ILE A 44 0.17 21.92 -10.19
C ILE A 44 1.58 21.31 -10.30
N PRO A 45 2.65 22.11 -10.23
CA PRO A 45 4.03 21.62 -10.35
C PRO A 45 4.41 20.68 -9.22
N ILE A 46 5.25 19.69 -9.55
CA ILE A 46 5.85 18.76 -8.61
C ILE A 46 7.36 19.07 -8.52
N TYR A 47 7.83 19.42 -7.33
CA TYR A 47 9.24 19.73 -7.05
C TYR A 47 9.93 18.58 -6.30
N SER A 48 11.25 18.61 -6.28
CA SER A 48 12.02 17.86 -5.28
C SER A 48 11.73 18.40 -3.88
N VAL A 49 11.80 17.52 -2.88
CA VAL A 49 11.65 17.91 -1.47
C VAL A 49 12.71 18.93 -1.05
N ASP A 50 13.91 18.84 -1.61
CA ASP A 50 15.02 19.77 -1.32
C ASP A 50 14.77 21.19 -1.83
N GLU A 51 13.85 21.37 -2.79
CA GLU A 51 13.52 22.69 -3.36
C GLU A 51 12.51 23.46 -2.51
N ILE A 52 11.93 22.84 -1.47
CA ILE A 52 10.83 23.43 -0.69
C ILE A 52 11.19 24.79 -0.10
N LEU A 53 12.43 24.99 0.35
CA LEU A 53 12.85 26.25 0.99
C LEU A 53 12.85 27.44 0.02
N GLY A 54 12.89 27.19 -1.29
CA GLY A 54 12.80 28.20 -2.33
C GLY A 54 11.37 28.57 -2.71
N LEU A 55 10.36 27.88 -2.17
CA LEU A 55 8.96 28.09 -2.49
C LEU A 55 8.29 29.08 -1.53
N GLU A 56 7.34 29.86 -2.04
CA GLU A 56 6.49 30.73 -1.22
C GLU A 56 5.20 30.01 -0.80
N PHE A 57 5.08 29.67 0.49
CA PHE A 57 3.92 28.99 1.04
C PHE A 57 3.72 29.27 2.53
N ASP A 58 2.48 29.08 2.98
CA ASP A 58 2.08 29.17 4.40
C ASP A 58 2.37 27.85 5.13
N PHE A 59 1.88 26.73 4.59
CA PHE A 59 1.98 25.40 5.22
C PHE A 59 2.33 24.31 4.22
N VAL A 60 2.98 23.26 4.70
CA VAL A 60 3.12 21.97 4.02
C VAL A 60 2.25 20.93 4.70
N TYR A 61 1.44 20.22 3.92
CA TYR A 61 0.60 19.15 4.41
C TYR A 61 1.24 17.78 4.13
N ILE A 62 1.29 16.93 5.15
CA ILE A 62 1.81 15.57 5.09
C ILE A 62 0.77 14.58 5.65
N GLY A 63 0.90 13.31 5.33
CA GLY A 63 0.01 12.26 5.84
C GLY A 63 0.35 10.87 5.32
N GLY A 64 -0.41 9.88 5.78
CA GLY A 64 -0.18 8.45 5.49
C GLY A 64 0.92 7.83 6.36
N ILE A 65 1.26 6.57 6.06
CA ILE A 65 2.15 5.74 6.89
C ILE A 65 3.58 6.28 7.05
N TRP A 66 4.02 7.16 6.15
CA TRP A 66 5.36 7.76 6.13
C TRP A 66 5.40 9.19 6.70
N ALA A 67 4.34 9.63 7.39
CA ALA A 67 4.24 11.01 7.87
C ALA A 67 5.35 11.37 8.87
N ASP A 68 5.79 10.44 9.72
CA ASP A 68 6.90 10.68 10.66
C ASP A 68 8.22 10.94 9.92
N GLU A 69 8.52 10.14 8.90
CA GLU A 69 9.73 10.28 8.09
C GLU A 69 9.68 11.56 7.26
N MET A 70 8.52 11.90 6.71
CA MET A 70 8.30 13.16 5.97
C MET A 70 8.50 14.38 6.88
N GLU A 71 7.92 14.36 8.09
CA GLU A 71 8.09 15.43 9.08
C GLU A 71 9.57 15.60 9.45
N ALA A 72 10.24 14.50 9.79
CA ALA A 72 11.67 14.52 10.11
C ALA A 72 12.52 15.06 8.95
N GLN A 73 12.23 14.66 7.71
CA GLN A 73 12.92 15.17 6.51
C GLN A 73 12.75 16.68 6.36
N LEU A 74 11.52 17.20 6.51
CA LEU A 74 11.23 18.63 6.39
C LEU A 74 11.91 19.45 7.50
N LEU A 75 11.90 18.95 8.73
CA LEU A 75 12.60 19.60 9.85
C LEU A 75 14.11 19.61 9.64
N ASN A 76 14.70 18.53 9.11
CA ASN A 76 16.13 18.45 8.79
C ASN A 76 16.55 19.40 7.66
N LEU A 77 15.64 19.71 6.74
CA LEU A 77 15.84 20.76 5.73
C LEU A 77 15.75 22.17 6.33
N GLY A 78 15.40 22.32 7.60
CA GLY A 78 15.30 23.61 8.29
C GLY A 78 13.91 24.26 8.18
N LEU A 79 12.89 23.50 7.79
CA LEU A 79 11.51 23.97 7.88
C LEU A 79 11.09 24.05 9.35
N LYS A 80 10.35 25.10 9.71
CA LYS A 80 9.82 25.23 11.06
C LYS A 80 8.63 24.29 11.26
N SER A 81 8.52 23.69 12.45
CA SER A 81 7.44 22.76 12.79
C SER A 81 6.05 23.40 12.67
N ASP A 82 5.91 24.70 12.95
CA ASP A 82 4.66 25.44 12.81
C ASP A 82 4.17 25.59 11.36
N LYS A 83 5.02 25.26 10.37
CA LYS A 83 4.64 25.18 8.96
C LYS A 83 4.21 23.78 8.53
N ILE A 84 4.37 22.75 9.35
CA ILE A 84 4.08 21.36 8.99
C ILE A 84 2.73 20.97 9.58
N MET A 85 1.80 20.59 8.69
CA MET A 85 0.45 20.16 9.05
C MET A 85 0.29 18.68 8.75
N VAL A 86 0.11 17.87 9.79
CA VAL A 86 -0.13 16.43 9.65
C VAL A 86 -1.65 16.19 9.60
N LEU A 87 -2.12 15.51 8.56
CA LEU A 87 -3.51 15.05 8.51
C LEU A 87 -3.60 13.57 8.90
N ASP A 88 -4.53 13.27 9.80
CA ASP A 88 -4.86 11.90 10.19
C ASP A 88 -5.64 11.20 9.06
N GLU A 89 -5.58 9.87 9.01
CA GLU A 89 -6.32 9.08 8.00
C GLU A 89 -7.83 9.33 8.02
N LYS A 90 -8.40 9.64 9.19
CA LYS A 90 -9.83 9.96 9.33
C LYS A 90 -10.23 11.27 8.62
N ASP A 91 -9.27 12.17 8.39
CA ASP A 91 -9.48 13.51 7.83
C ASP A 91 -9.28 13.54 6.30
N ILE A 92 -8.88 12.41 5.71
CA ILE A 92 -8.67 12.25 4.27
C ILE A 92 -9.46 11.05 3.75
N SER A 93 -9.91 11.12 2.48
CA SER A 93 -10.56 9.97 1.83
C SER A 93 -9.72 9.50 0.66
N PHE A 94 -9.27 8.24 0.72
CA PHE A 94 -8.66 7.56 -0.41
C PHE A 94 -9.70 7.17 -1.47
N SER A 95 -10.97 7.01 -1.08
CA SER A 95 -12.05 6.59 -1.98
C SER A 95 -12.66 7.76 -2.74
N THR A 96 -13.06 7.48 -3.97
CA THR A 96 -14.01 8.26 -4.77
C THR A 96 -15.03 7.27 -5.35
N PRO A 97 -16.23 7.70 -5.77
CA PRO A 97 -17.21 6.80 -6.37
C PRO A 97 -16.67 6.04 -7.59
N ILE A 98 -15.83 6.69 -8.40
CA ILE A 98 -15.20 6.08 -9.57
C ILE A 98 -14.16 5.05 -9.14
N ARG A 99 -13.27 5.41 -8.19
CA ARG A 99 -12.25 4.47 -7.67
C ARG A 99 -12.90 3.25 -7.05
N GLU A 100 -13.94 3.42 -6.25
CA GLU A 100 -14.69 2.32 -5.63
C GLU A 100 -15.23 1.34 -6.67
N ARG A 101 -15.97 1.85 -7.66
CA ARG A 101 -16.50 1.03 -8.75
C ARG A 101 -15.38 0.27 -9.47
N LEU A 102 -14.31 0.98 -9.86
CA LEU A 102 -13.21 0.38 -10.61
C LEU A 102 -12.40 -0.63 -9.78
N THR A 103 -12.24 -0.41 -8.47
CA THR A 103 -11.63 -1.37 -7.54
C THR A 103 -12.50 -2.62 -7.39
N ASP A 104 -13.82 -2.48 -7.31
CA ASP A 104 -14.71 -3.64 -7.23
C ASP A 104 -14.73 -4.45 -8.53
N GLU A 105 -14.73 -3.77 -9.68
CA GLU A 105 -14.72 -4.40 -11.01
C GLU A 105 -13.45 -5.22 -11.22
N ILE A 106 -12.27 -4.63 -11.00
CA ILE A 106 -10.99 -5.34 -11.14
C ILE A 106 -10.88 -6.50 -10.15
N MET A 107 -11.35 -6.35 -8.90
CA MET A 107 -11.30 -7.41 -7.90
C MET A 107 -12.19 -8.59 -8.28
N ARG A 108 -13.33 -8.33 -8.92
CA ARG A 108 -14.20 -9.37 -9.48
C ARG A 108 -13.56 -10.08 -10.67
N VAL A 109 -12.87 -9.34 -11.53
CA VAL A 109 -12.11 -9.91 -12.66
C VAL A 109 -11.00 -10.82 -12.15
N LEU A 110 -10.21 -10.35 -11.18
CA LEU A 110 -9.12 -11.12 -10.58
C LEU A 110 -9.64 -12.37 -9.86
N ASP A 111 -10.67 -12.24 -9.01
CA ASP A 111 -11.26 -13.39 -8.32
C ASP A 111 -11.76 -14.43 -9.32
N ARG A 112 -12.52 -14.02 -10.34
CA ARG A 112 -12.99 -14.95 -11.37
C ARG A 112 -11.82 -15.64 -12.08
N TYR A 113 -10.81 -14.87 -12.47
CA TYR A 113 -9.65 -15.40 -13.17
C TYR A 113 -8.88 -16.41 -12.33
N PHE A 114 -8.64 -16.11 -11.05
CA PHE A 114 -7.97 -17.03 -10.12
C PHE A 114 -8.77 -18.33 -9.93
N ASN A 115 -10.10 -18.26 -9.83
CA ASN A 115 -10.95 -19.45 -9.78
C ASN A 115 -10.90 -20.25 -11.09
N GLU A 116 -10.90 -19.60 -12.26
CA GLU A 116 -10.84 -20.26 -13.57
C GLU A 116 -9.55 -21.03 -13.79
N ILE A 117 -8.42 -20.53 -13.27
CA ILE A 117 -7.11 -21.19 -13.37
C ILE A 117 -6.76 -22.05 -12.14
N GLU A 118 -7.71 -22.24 -11.23
CA GLU A 118 -7.53 -23.00 -9.96
C GLU A 118 -6.31 -22.52 -9.14
N MET A 119 -6.11 -21.20 -9.06
CA MET A 119 -5.02 -20.58 -8.32
C MET A 119 -5.46 -20.10 -6.94
N ASP A 120 -4.76 -20.60 -5.92
CA ASP A 120 -4.91 -20.13 -4.56
C ASP A 120 -4.35 -18.72 -4.40
N TYR A 121 -5.19 -17.84 -3.86
CA TYR A 121 -4.82 -16.50 -3.45
C TYR A 121 -5.55 -16.14 -2.16
N PHE A 122 -5.15 -15.05 -1.51
CA PHE A 122 -5.96 -14.44 -0.46
C PHE A 122 -5.77 -12.93 -0.40
N ILE A 123 -6.83 -12.22 -0.02
CA ILE A 123 -6.77 -10.81 0.38
C ILE A 123 -6.35 -10.70 1.85
N CYS A 124 -5.55 -9.70 2.18
CA CYS A 124 -5.08 -9.49 3.56
C CYS A 124 -4.89 -8.00 3.91
N ASN A 125 -4.21 -7.75 5.02
CA ASN A 125 -3.82 -6.42 5.50
C ASN A 125 -5.01 -5.45 5.59
N SER A 126 -4.79 -4.19 5.25
CA SER A 126 -5.76 -3.10 5.30
C SER A 126 -7.01 -3.39 4.45
N GLY A 127 -6.84 -4.07 3.30
CA GLY A 127 -7.93 -4.53 2.44
C GLY A 127 -8.89 -5.47 3.16
N LEU A 128 -8.37 -6.52 3.80
CA LEU A 128 -9.20 -7.44 4.59
C LEU A 128 -9.84 -6.74 5.79
N ILE A 129 -9.10 -5.91 6.53
CA ILE A 129 -9.65 -5.13 7.64
C ILE A 129 -10.82 -4.24 7.17
N SER A 130 -10.72 -3.65 5.98
CA SER A 130 -11.80 -2.82 5.42
C SER A 130 -13.08 -3.63 5.19
N ILE A 131 -12.97 -4.86 4.67
CA ILE A 131 -14.11 -5.78 4.50
C ILE A 131 -14.73 -6.12 5.86
N LEU A 132 -13.91 -6.47 6.85
CA LEU A 132 -14.36 -6.81 8.20
C LEU A 132 -15.07 -5.64 8.91
N ARG A 133 -14.73 -4.41 8.54
CA ARG A 133 -15.41 -3.18 9.01
C ARG A 133 -16.68 -2.84 8.21
N GLY A 134 -17.05 -3.63 7.21
CA GLY A 134 -18.16 -3.35 6.32
C GLY A 134 -17.93 -2.14 5.41
N ARG A 135 -16.67 -1.86 5.04
CA ARG A 135 -16.28 -0.75 4.16
C ARG A 135 -15.84 -1.25 2.79
N ALA A 136 -15.86 -0.35 1.80
CA ALA A 136 -15.35 -0.64 0.47
C ALA A 136 -13.82 -0.80 0.47
N LEU A 137 -13.28 -1.62 -0.44
CA LEU A 137 -11.85 -1.81 -0.61
C LEU A 137 -11.11 -0.53 -1.01
N SER A 138 -11.79 0.38 -1.71
CA SER A 138 -11.25 1.68 -2.10
C SER A 138 -11.14 2.69 -0.95
N VAL A 139 -11.41 2.32 0.30
CA VAL A 139 -11.14 3.23 1.43
C VAL A 139 -9.69 3.18 1.89
N VAL A 140 -8.93 2.16 1.49
CA VAL A 140 -7.48 2.04 1.77
C VAL A 140 -6.64 2.48 0.57
N SER A 141 -5.35 2.73 0.76
CA SER A 141 -4.43 3.21 -0.30
C SER A 141 -4.29 2.25 -1.48
N ASP A 142 -4.32 0.97 -1.18
CA ASP A 142 -4.02 -0.17 -2.04
C ASP A 142 -4.67 -1.43 -1.47
N VAL A 143 -4.90 -2.42 -2.33
CA VAL A 143 -5.43 -3.73 -1.95
C VAL A 143 -4.35 -4.78 -2.14
N ASP A 144 -3.98 -5.45 -1.06
CA ASP A 144 -2.96 -6.50 -1.07
C ASP A 144 -3.57 -7.89 -1.28
N LEU A 145 -3.08 -8.59 -2.29
CA LEU A 145 -3.32 -10.00 -2.57
C LEU A 145 -2.01 -10.77 -2.48
N TYR A 146 -2.08 -12.02 -2.02
CA TYR A 146 -0.93 -12.90 -2.00
C TYR A 146 -1.26 -14.24 -2.64
N VAL A 147 -0.32 -14.73 -3.45
CA VAL A 147 -0.27 -16.12 -3.92
C VAL A 147 0.70 -16.93 -3.06
N MET A 148 0.54 -18.26 -3.07
CA MET A 148 1.29 -19.15 -2.19
C MET A 148 2.62 -19.64 -2.77
N ARG A 149 2.82 -19.50 -4.08
CA ARG A 149 4.02 -19.99 -4.77
C ARG A 149 4.58 -18.92 -5.68
N TYR A 150 5.91 -18.85 -5.74
CA TYR A 150 6.59 -17.93 -6.66
C TYR A 150 6.21 -18.17 -8.13
N GLY A 151 6.07 -19.44 -8.54
CA GLY A 151 5.65 -19.78 -9.91
C GLY A 151 4.26 -19.24 -10.29
N ASP A 152 3.37 -19.06 -9.31
CA ASP A 152 2.06 -18.44 -9.55
C ASP A 152 2.22 -16.94 -9.83
N LEU A 153 3.11 -16.26 -9.10
CA LEU A 153 3.44 -14.85 -9.35
C LEU A 153 4.06 -14.67 -10.75
N GLU A 154 4.98 -15.54 -11.15
CA GLU A 154 5.55 -15.53 -12.50
C GLU A 154 4.50 -15.78 -13.59
N PHE A 155 3.55 -16.68 -13.32
CA PHE A 155 2.44 -16.94 -14.23
C PHE A 155 1.55 -15.69 -14.38
N LEU A 156 1.18 -15.06 -13.27
CA LEU A 156 0.36 -13.85 -13.29
C LEU A 156 1.06 -12.69 -14.01
N ALA A 157 2.36 -12.50 -13.80
CA ALA A 157 3.13 -11.45 -14.47
C ALA A 157 3.07 -11.54 -16.00
N LYS A 158 2.99 -12.76 -16.55
CA LYS A 158 2.89 -13.01 -17.99
C LYS A 158 1.47 -12.83 -18.54
N ASN A 159 0.45 -13.10 -17.73
CA ASN A 159 -0.93 -13.22 -18.21
C ASN A 159 -1.81 -12.00 -17.88
N LEU A 160 -1.60 -11.32 -16.76
CA LEU A 160 -2.40 -10.17 -16.34
C LEU A 160 -2.42 -9.01 -17.36
N PRO A 161 -1.31 -8.65 -18.06
CA PRO A 161 -1.36 -7.58 -19.06
C PRO A 161 -2.37 -7.85 -20.18
N ASN A 162 -2.56 -9.12 -20.57
CA ASN A 162 -3.54 -9.49 -21.60
C ASN A 162 -4.97 -9.54 -21.05
N LEU A 163 -5.12 -9.89 -19.77
CA LEU A 163 -6.43 -9.98 -19.11
C LEU A 163 -7.06 -8.60 -18.87
N LEU A 164 -6.28 -7.64 -18.40
CA LEU A 164 -6.80 -6.38 -17.83
C LEU A 164 -7.05 -5.27 -18.86
N GLY A 165 -6.68 -5.49 -20.12
CA GLY A 165 -6.87 -4.50 -21.19
C GLY A 165 -6.06 -3.21 -20.97
N GLY A 166 -6.36 -2.17 -21.75
CA GLY A 166 -5.58 -0.92 -21.76
C GLY A 166 -5.90 0.07 -20.65
N GLU A 167 -6.96 -0.15 -19.86
CA GLU A 167 -7.34 0.73 -18.75
C GLU A 167 -6.41 0.57 -17.54
N TYR A 168 -5.83 -0.62 -17.37
CA TYR A 168 -4.96 -0.96 -16.26
C TYR A 168 -3.52 -1.15 -16.72
N GLN A 169 -2.59 -0.62 -15.94
CA GLN A 169 -1.16 -0.82 -16.12
C GLN A 169 -0.68 -1.89 -15.15
N VAL A 170 0.02 -2.91 -15.66
CA VAL A 170 0.64 -3.95 -14.86
C VAL A 170 2.13 -3.65 -14.75
N ASN A 171 2.57 -3.31 -13.55
CA ASN A 171 3.95 -2.97 -13.25
C ASN A 171 4.61 -4.09 -12.46
N LEU A 172 5.82 -4.47 -12.84
CA LEU A 172 6.60 -5.49 -12.15
C LEU A 172 7.68 -4.82 -11.32
N ARG A 173 7.72 -5.12 -10.03
CA ARG A 173 8.86 -4.80 -9.17
C ARG A 173 9.77 -6.01 -9.10
N TYR A 174 11.07 -5.78 -9.22
CA TYR A 174 12.07 -6.83 -9.18
C TYR A 174 12.89 -6.76 -7.89
N ILE A 175 13.36 -7.93 -7.46
CA ILE A 175 14.27 -8.08 -6.33
C ILE A 175 15.61 -7.42 -6.68
N GLN A 176 16.09 -6.54 -5.81
CA GLN A 176 17.45 -5.98 -5.89
C GLN A 176 18.40 -6.71 -4.94
N ASP A 177 18.00 -6.78 -3.66
CA ASP A 177 18.66 -7.52 -2.59
C ASP A 177 17.56 -8.18 -1.73
N ASP A 178 17.57 -9.50 -1.62
CA ASP A 178 16.60 -10.27 -0.85
C ASP A 178 17.25 -11.56 -0.35
N ILE A 179 16.73 -12.08 0.76
CA ILE A 179 17.23 -13.26 1.43
C ILE A 179 16.64 -14.56 0.85
N ARG A 180 15.60 -14.44 0.03
CA ARG A 180 14.75 -15.50 -0.51
C ARG A 180 15.06 -15.80 -1.97
N LEU A 181 15.07 -14.73 -2.77
CA LEU A 181 15.12 -14.77 -4.23
C LEU A 181 16.38 -14.11 -4.78
N LYS A 182 16.67 -14.37 -6.06
CA LYS A 182 17.83 -13.79 -6.72
C LYS A 182 17.50 -12.40 -7.23
N SER A 183 18.53 -11.56 -7.32
CA SER A 183 18.42 -10.27 -8.00
C SER A 183 17.87 -10.46 -9.42
N GLY A 184 16.84 -9.71 -9.78
CA GLY A 184 16.13 -9.83 -11.05
C GLY A 184 14.87 -10.72 -11.04
N ASP A 185 14.61 -11.46 -9.96
CA ASP A 185 13.35 -12.18 -9.77
C ASP A 185 12.19 -11.21 -9.49
N ILE A 186 10.94 -11.63 -9.75
CA ILE A 186 9.75 -10.80 -9.54
C ILE A 186 9.45 -10.70 -8.04
N LYS A 187 9.51 -9.48 -7.50
CA LYS A 187 9.17 -9.16 -6.12
C LYS A 187 7.66 -9.05 -5.94
N ARG A 188 7.01 -8.30 -6.83
CA ARG A 188 5.60 -7.91 -6.73
C ARG A 188 5.04 -7.51 -8.09
N ILE A 189 3.76 -7.78 -8.30
CA ILE A 189 2.98 -7.20 -9.41
C ILE A 189 2.10 -6.10 -8.85
N THR A 190 2.16 -4.91 -9.43
CA THR A 190 1.32 -3.77 -9.05
C THR A 190 0.43 -3.38 -10.23
N ILE A 191 -0.88 -3.52 -10.05
CA ILE A 191 -1.91 -3.11 -11.02
C ILE A 191 -2.40 -1.72 -10.66
N THR A 192 -2.34 -0.78 -11.60
CA THR A 192 -2.81 0.60 -11.40
C THR A 192 -3.67 1.11 -12.54
N ASN A 193 -4.42 2.19 -12.30
CA ASN A 193 -5.06 2.96 -13.36
C ASN A 193 -5.01 4.48 -13.08
N SER A 194 -5.53 5.28 -13.99
CA SER A 194 -5.60 6.75 -13.88
C SER A 194 -6.44 7.25 -12.70
N ASP A 195 -7.44 6.47 -12.29
CA ASP A 195 -8.39 6.84 -11.23
C ASP A 195 -7.92 6.44 -9.82
N GLY A 196 -6.67 5.98 -9.71
CA GLY A 196 -6.03 5.69 -8.44
C GLY A 196 -6.35 4.32 -7.87
N VAL A 197 -6.84 3.37 -8.68
CA VAL A 197 -6.83 1.95 -8.32
C VAL A 197 -5.39 1.50 -8.14
N VAL A 198 -5.12 0.76 -7.06
CA VAL A 198 -3.83 0.13 -6.78
C VAL A 198 -4.11 -1.24 -6.19
N ILE A 199 -3.64 -2.29 -6.86
CA ILE A 199 -3.69 -3.67 -6.35
C ILE A 199 -2.30 -4.24 -6.42
N ASP A 200 -1.81 -4.68 -5.28
CA ASP A 200 -0.51 -5.29 -5.12
C ASP A 200 -0.69 -6.81 -4.98
N ILE A 201 0.04 -7.57 -5.79
CA ILE A 201 0.07 -9.03 -5.73
C ILE A 201 1.50 -9.45 -5.37
N GLY A 202 1.65 -9.99 -4.17
CA GLY A 202 2.90 -10.53 -3.66
C GLY A 202 2.85 -12.05 -3.49
N PHE A 203 3.88 -12.60 -2.86
CA PHE A 203 3.91 -13.99 -2.42
C PHE A 203 4.61 -14.11 -1.06
N PHE A 204 4.31 -15.19 -0.35
CA PHE A 204 5.01 -15.57 0.88
C PHE A 204 6.00 -16.70 0.60
N ASP A 205 7.22 -16.55 1.11
CA ASP A 205 8.24 -17.60 1.03
C ASP A 205 8.45 -18.30 2.36
N ASP A 206 8.97 -19.53 2.32
CA ASP A 206 9.34 -20.28 3.51
C ASP A 206 10.68 -19.80 4.07
N TYR A 207 10.71 -19.54 5.39
CA TYR A 207 11.93 -19.20 6.13
C TYR A 207 11.97 -19.99 7.44
N GLY A 208 12.47 -21.22 7.36
CA GLY A 208 12.49 -22.17 8.48
C GLY A 208 11.09 -22.42 9.04
N LYS A 209 10.83 -21.96 10.27
CA LYS A 209 9.50 -22.09 10.93
C LYS A 209 8.52 -20.95 10.60
N PHE A 210 8.91 -20.01 9.75
CA PHE A 210 8.11 -18.86 9.36
C PHE A 210 7.76 -18.85 7.87
N LYS A 211 6.69 -18.12 7.53
CA LYS A 211 6.48 -17.53 6.21
C LYS A 211 6.91 -16.06 6.27
N ILE A 212 7.52 -15.57 5.20
CA ILE A 212 7.98 -14.17 5.12
C ILE A 212 7.59 -13.50 3.80
N CYS A 213 7.34 -12.20 3.87
CA CYS A 213 7.27 -11.33 2.70
C CYS A 213 8.06 -10.04 2.95
N ASP A 214 8.59 -9.44 1.89
CA ASP A 214 9.40 -8.22 1.98
C ASP A 214 8.60 -7.01 2.49
N TYR A 215 9.33 -6.10 3.12
CA TYR A 215 8.92 -4.73 3.35
C TYR A 215 9.91 -3.79 2.64
N ASP A 216 9.45 -2.63 2.18
CA ASP A 216 10.19 -1.76 1.25
C ASP A 216 11.39 -1.00 1.87
N ASP A 217 11.81 -1.34 3.10
CA ASP A 217 12.95 -0.74 3.81
C ASP A 217 14.04 -1.74 4.27
N GLY A 218 13.99 -2.97 3.75
CA GLY A 218 14.93 -4.04 4.12
C GLY A 218 14.50 -4.87 5.33
N ARG A 219 13.36 -4.56 5.95
CA ARG A 219 12.66 -5.46 6.86
C ARG A 219 11.77 -6.45 6.09
N PHE A 220 11.28 -7.44 6.80
CA PHE A 220 10.37 -8.47 6.31
C PHE A 220 9.21 -8.60 7.28
N PHE A 221 8.00 -8.73 6.76
CA PHE A 221 6.91 -9.31 7.53
C PHE A 221 7.20 -10.79 7.73
N TYR A 222 7.04 -11.28 8.95
CA TYR A 222 7.14 -12.70 9.24
C TYR A 222 5.90 -13.20 9.95
N PHE A 223 5.62 -14.50 9.80
CA PHE A 223 4.46 -15.16 10.36
C PHE A 223 4.80 -16.61 10.68
N PRO A 224 4.35 -17.17 11.82
CA PRO A 224 4.40 -18.61 12.06
C PRO A 224 3.73 -19.38 10.94
N ARG A 225 4.37 -20.46 10.43
CA ARG A 225 3.81 -21.27 9.33
C ARG A 225 2.40 -21.79 9.63
N ALA A 226 2.11 -22.09 10.90
CA ALA A 226 0.80 -22.58 11.35
C ALA A 226 -0.37 -21.63 11.02
N ILE A 227 -0.13 -20.34 10.82
CA ILE A 227 -1.18 -19.38 10.39
C ILE A 227 -1.67 -19.71 8.97
N PHE A 228 -0.85 -20.32 8.13
CA PHE A 228 -1.19 -20.68 6.75
C PHE A 228 -1.75 -22.11 6.64
N ASP A 229 -1.75 -22.87 7.75
CA ASP A 229 -2.33 -24.21 7.78
C ASP A 229 -3.86 -24.12 7.69
N GLY A 230 -4.49 -25.11 7.04
CA GLY A 230 -5.95 -25.20 6.94
C GLY A 230 -6.58 -24.53 5.71
N GLY A 231 -5.78 -23.90 4.86
CA GLY A 231 -6.20 -23.40 3.55
C GLY A 231 -6.98 -22.09 3.60
N PHE A 232 -7.94 -21.96 2.70
CA PHE A 232 -8.66 -20.71 2.44
C PHE A 232 -10.16 -20.84 2.72
N ASP A 233 -10.73 -19.74 3.20
CA ASP A 233 -12.18 -19.53 3.29
C ASP A 233 -12.60 -18.42 2.32
N ARG A 234 -13.91 -18.24 2.14
CA ARG A 234 -14.49 -17.17 1.33
C ARG A 234 -15.25 -16.20 2.23
N ILE A 235 -14.94 -14.91 2.12
CA ILE A 235 -15.69 -13.84 2.79
C ILE A 235 -16.57 -13.10 1.80
N ASN A 236 -17.80 -12.79 2.19
CA ASN A 236 -18.71 -11.99 1.36
C ASN A 236 -18.25 -10.54 1.31
N TYR A 237 -18.19 -9.97 0.12
CA TYR A 237 -17.93 -8.57 -0.11
C TYR A 237 -18.90 -8.05 -1.20
N LYS A 238 -19.83 -7.20 -0.79
CA LYS A 238 -20.93 -6.71 -1.63
C LYS A 238 -21.70 -7.90 -2.26
N ASP A 239 -21.68 -8.01 -3.58
CA ASP A 239 -22.38 -9.03 -4.37
C ASP A 239 -21.45 -10.16 -4.88
N PHE A 240 -20.22 -10.24 -4.37
CA PHE A 240 -19.29 -11.35 -4.65
C PHE A 240 -18.58 -11.81 -3.37
N SER A 241 -17.66 -12.76 -3.49
CA SER A 241 -16.83 -13.22 -2.37
C SER A 241 -15.35 -13.13 -2.72
N LEU A 242 -14.50 -13.10 -1.71
CA LEU A 242 -13.05 -13.07 -1.87
C LEU A 242 -12.41 -14.14 -1.00
N SER A 243 -11.30 -14.70 -1.48
CA SER A 243 -10.51 -15.67 -0.74
C SER A 243 -9.75 -15.01 0.41
N VAL A 244 -9.79 -15.63 1.60
CA VAL A 244 -9.05 -15.22 2.79
C VAL A 244 -8.37 -16.45 3.40
N LEU A 245 -7.28 -16.27 4.15
CA LEU A 245 -6.74 -17.36 4.96
C LEU A 245 -7.80 -17.83 5.96
N LYS A 246 -7.97 -19.15 6.12
CA LYS A 246 -8.89 -19.70 7.14
C LYS A 246 -8.61 -19.15 8.55
N ASN A 247 -7.33 -18.93 8.84
CA ASN A 247 -6.84 -18.39 10.10
C ASN A 247 -6.57 -16.87 10.04
N TYR A 248 -7.31 -16.11 9.21
CA TYR A 248 -7.06 -14.68 9.01
C TYR A 248 -7.09 -13.85 10.31
N HIS A 249 -7.85 -14.26 11.32
CA HIS A 249 -7.87 -13.57 12.61
C HIS A 249 -6.50 -13.64 13.29
N GLN A 250 -5.85 -14.80 13.30
CA GLN A 250 -4.50 -14.98 13.86
C GLN A 250 -3.47 -14.22 13.03
N TYR A 251 -3.61 -14.22 11.70
CA TYR A 251 -2.78 -13.40 10.81
C TYR A 251 -2.85 -11.91 11.18
N LEU A 252 -4.05 -11.36 11.35
CA LEU A 252 -4.25 -9.95 11.66
C LEU A 252 -3.82 -9.61 13.09
N CYS A 253 -4.11 -10.45 14.09
CA CYS A 253 -3.62 -10.24 15.45
C CYS A 253 -2.08 -10.28 15.52
N PHE A 254 -1.43 -11.15 14.74
CA PHE A 254 0.03 -11.23 14.71
C PHE A 254 0.67 -9.97 14.11
N MET A 255 0.02 -9.35 13.11
CA MET A 255 0.53 -8.15 12.45
C MET A 255 0.19 -6.86 13.20
N TYR A 256 -1.04 -6.73 13.70
CA TYR A 256 -1.60 -5.47 14.21
C TYR A 256 -2.00 -5.49 15.69
N GLY A 257 -1.99 -6.67 16.33
CA GLY A 257 -2.49 -6.87 17.70
C GLY A 257 -4.00 -7.15 17.77
N GLU A 258 -4.49 -7.47 18.97
CA GLU A 258 -5.87 -7.92 19.22
C GLU A 258 -6.95 -6.90 18.78
N ASN A 259 -6.63 -5.61 18.80
CA ASN A 259 -7.56 -4.53 18.47
C ASN A 259 -7.47 -4.09 17.00
N TYR A 260 -6.96 -4.94 16.09
CA TYR A 260 -6.76 -4.59 14.67
C TYR A 260 -8.01 -4.05 13.95
N ILE A 261 -9.20 -4.38 14.46
CA ILE A 261 -10.46 -3.91 13.89
C ILE A 261 -10.74 -2.43 14.22
N GLU A 262 -10.11 -1.86 15.24
CA GLU A 262 -10.26 -0.45 15.61
C GLU A 262 -9.46 0.45 14.67
N ILE A 263 -10.03 1.59 14.28
CA ILE A 263 -9.33 2.54 13.41
C ILE A 263 -8.34 3.32 14.28
N PRO A 264 -7.02 3.15 14.08
CA PRO A 264 -6.04 3.90 14.86
C PRO A 264 -6.15 5.39 14.52
N LYS A 265 -5.81 6.26 15.48
CA LYS A 265 -5.70 7.69 15.21
C LYS A 265 -4.55 7.98 14.25
N ARG A 266 -3.45 7.25 14.42
CA ARG A 266 -2.22 7.30 13.63
C ARG A 266 -1.65 5.89 13.53
N PHE A 267 -1.17 5.53 12.34
CA PHE A 267 -0.48 4.26 12.10
C PHE A 267 0.76 4.53 11.25
N SER A 268 1.88 3.96 11.67
CA SER A 268 3.20 4.10 11.06
C SER A 268 3.78 2.71 10.75
N SER A 269 4.87 2.68 9.98
CA SER A 269 5.59 1.45 9.70
C SER A 269 6.13 0.75 10.98
N ASN A 270 6.29 1.49 12.07
CA ASN A 270 6.81 0.97 13.33
C ASN A 270 5.73 0.34 14.23
N ASP A 271 4.45 0.50 13.87
CA ASP A 271 3.33 -0.08 14.62
C ASP A 271 3.06 -1.54 14.24
N TYR A 272 3.65 -2.03 13.14
CA TYR A 272 3.61 -3.45 12.79
C TYR A 272 4.36 -4.30 13.81
N LEU A 273 3.68 -5.27 14.41
CA LEU A 273 4.23 -6.13 15.45
C LEU A 273 5.16 -7.23 14.90
N ASN A 274 5.13 -7.46 13.59
CA ASN A 274 5.79 -8.57 12.92
C ASN A 274 6.77 -8.14 11.82
N LEU A 275 7.34 -6.94 11.90
CA LEU A 275 8.44 -6.51 11.03
C LEU A 275 9.80 -6.80 11.67
N LYS A 276 10.69 -7.45 10.91
CA LYS A 276 12.05 -7.78 11.35
C LYS A 276 13.07 -7.63 10.24
N THR A 277 14.28 -7.23 10.61
CA THR A 277 15.46 -7.34 9.75
C THR A 277 15.86 -8.81 9.58
N LYS A 278 16.66 -9.12 8.55
CA LYS A 278 17.22 -10.47 8.36
C LYS A 278 17.94 -10.98 9.62
N ALA A 279 18.81 -10.15 10.20
CA ALA A 279 19.60 -10.55 11.36
C ALA A 279 18.72 -10.91 12.56
N GLU A 280 17.62 -10.18 12.78
CA GLU A 280 16.65 -10.54 13.81
C GLU A 280 15.90 -11.82 13.47
N LEU A 281 15.50 -12.03 12.22
CA LEU A 281 14.85 -13.29 11.80
C LEU A 281 15.76 -14.51 11.99
N ASP A 282 17.05 -14.39 11.66
CA ASP A 282 18.04 -15.43 11.90
C ASP A 282 18.12 -15.81 13.37
N SER A 283 18.06 -14.82 14.27
CA SER A 283 18.07 -15.08 15.71
C SER A 283 16.81 -15.80 16.22
N LEU A 284 15.67 -15.58 15.55
CA LEU A 284 14.39 -16.23 15.88
C LEU A 284 14.26 -17.63 15.29
N ASN A 285 15.00 -17.94 14.22
CA ASN A 285 14.91 -19.20 13.48
C ASN A 285 15.84 -20.31 14.02
N ILE A 286 16.55 -20.02 15.12
CA ILE A 286 17.21 -21.03 15.95
C ILE A 286 16.16 -21.86 16.72
#